data_AF-A0A9X0DN54-F1
#
_entry.id   AF-A0A9X0DN54-F1
#
_cell.length_a   1.000
_cell.length_b   1.000
_cell.length_c   1.000
_cell.angle_alpha   90.00
_cell.angle_beta   90.00
_cell.angle_gamma   90.00
#
_symmetry.space_group_name_H-M   'P 1'
#
loop_
_entity.id
_entity.type
_entity.pdbx_description
1 polymer ?
#
loop_
_entity_poly.entity_id
_entity_poly.type
_entity_poly.pdbx_seq_one_letter_code
_entity_poly.pdbx_strand_id
1 'polypeptide(L)'
;MGNHHAALAMRTWNCNRSHTREHRKSTTTIFRHSRVYIKTIFCIAFGAGVGFAHDGWFSKKTKTVAFPVIVDHILNSTMFVYFGSIIPWDQFQPTTITPNIKSWTLILFLVLVLLFRRIPILLLTKPLIPDIRTYREALFAGHFGPMGVGALFLAIEARAQLETGTSLPLPTPRFPHEPGPVSEDTKAIWTIWPVVCFVVLGSTMVHGLSLLGISLGSHYMRKEGERAPLLGGETGVLEGMVYEGGGGESEPEVSGSEAE
;
A
#
# COMPACT_ATOMS: atom_id res chain seq x y z
N MET A 1 -0.54 -55.31 -41.89
CA MET A 1 -0.94 -55.03 -40.49
C MET A 1 -0.41 -53.71 -39.91
N GLY A 2 0.53 -52.97 -40.55
CA GLY A 2 1.12 -51.75 -39.96
C GLY A 2 0.28 -50.45 -39.98
N ASN A 3 -0.61 -50.26 -40.95
CA ASN A 3 -1.27 -48.96 -41.16
C ASN A 3 -2.42 -48.65 -40.17
N HIS A 4 -3.06 -49.67 -39.60
CA HIS A 4 -4.15 -49.46 -38.63
C HIS A 4 -3.65 -49.04 -37.24
N HIS A 5 -2.47 -49.49 -36.82
CA HIS A 5 -1.89 -49.11 -35.53
C HIS A 5 -1.41 -47.65 -35.50
N ALA A 6 -0.84 -47.16 -36.60
CA ALA A 6 -0.41 -45.77 -36.72
C ALA A 6 -1.60 -44.78 -36.70
N ALA A 7 -2.70 -45.14 -37.36
CA ALA A 7 -3.92 -44.33 -37.39
C ALA A 7 -4.61 -44.25 -36.02
N LEU A 8 -4.60 -45.34 -35.24
CA LEU A 8 -5.13 -45.34 -33.87
C LEU A 8 -4.27 -44.48 -32.94
N ALA A 9 -2.95 -44.57 -33.05
CA ALA A 9 -2.01 -43.78 -32.26
C ALA A 9 -2.09 -42.27 -32.54
N MET A 10 -2.28 -41.87 -33.81
CA MET A 10 -2.51 -40.46 -34.14
C MET A 10 -3.86 -39.94 -33.63
N ARG A 11 -4.91 -40.77 -33.65
CA ARG A 11 -6.23 -40.40 -33.11
C ARG A 11 -6.20 -40.24 -31.59
N THR A 12 -5.55 -41.15 -30.87
CA THR A 12 -5.40 -41.03 -29.41
C THR A 12 -4.52 -39.86 -29.02
N TRP A 13 -3.45 -39.58 -29.78
CA TRP A 13 -2.59 -38.43 -29.54
C TRP A 13 -3.27 -37.09 -29.82
N ASN A 14 -4.05 -36.99 -30.90
CA ASN A 14 -4.85 -35.78 -31.18
C ASN A 14 -5.98 -35.59 -30.16
N CYS A 15 -6.63 -36.66 -29.70
CA CYS A 15 -7.66 -36.60 -28.67
C CYS A 15 -7.09 -36.16 -27.31
N ASN A 16 -5.91 -36.66 -26.93
CA ASN A 16 -5.23 -36.23 -25.70
C ASN A 16 -4.76 -34.77 -25.81
N ARG A 17 -4.33 -34.34 -27.00
CA ARG A 17 -3.94 -32.95 -27.28
C ARG A 17 -5.13 -31.98 -27.30
N SER A 18 -6.31 -32.40 -27.77
CA SER A 18 -7.52 -31.57 -27.70
C SER A 18 -8.03 -31.45 -26.26
N HIS A 19 -8.08 -32.55 -25.50
CA HIS A 19 -8.47 -32.54 -24.09
C HIS A 19 -7.55 -31.65 -23.23
N THR A 20 -6.24 -31.73 -23.44
CA THR A 20 -5.27 -30.87 -22.73
C THR A 20 -5.36 -29.40 -23.12
N ARG A 21 -5.69 -29.08 -24.39
CA ARG A 21 -5.94 -27.69 -24.82
C ARG A 21 -7.25 -27.13 -24.26
N GLU A 22 -8.28 -27.95 -24.13
CA GLU A 22 -9.59 -27.54 -23.64
C GLU A 22 -9.60 -27.35 -22.12
N HIS A 23 -8.94 -28.25 -21.37
CA HIS A 23 -8.64 -28.03 -19.95
C HIS A 23 -7.83 -26.74 -19.74
N ARG A 24 -6.78 -26.53 -20.52
CA ARG A 24 -5.96 -25.31 -20.42
C ARG A 24 -6.80 -24.05 -20.65
N LYS A 25 -7.69 -24.04 -21.65
CA LYS A 25 -8.59 -22.90 -21.91
C LYS A 25 -9.59 -22.67 -20.77
N SER A 26 -10.23 -23.72 -20.28
CA SER A 26 -11.23 -23.63 -19.19
C SER A 26 -10.59 -23.12 -17.89
N THR A 27 -9.43 -23.64 -17.53
CA THR A 27 -8.62 -23.16 -16.40
C THR A 27 -8.26 -21.68 -16.60
N THR A 28 -7.75 -21.28 -17.76
CA THR A 28 -7.37 -19.87 -18.01
C THR A 28 -8.56 -18.91 -17.89
N THR A 29 -9.77 -19.31 -18.30
CA THR A 29 -10.99 -18.48 -18.18
C THR A 29 -11.45 -18.33 -16.73
N ILE A 30 -11.45 -19.40 -15.93
CA ILE A 30 -11.79 -19.38 -14.50
C ILE A 30 -10.79 -18.50 -13.74
N PHE A 31 -9.49 -18.64 -14.04
CA PHE A 31 -8.44 -17.81 -13.42
C PHE A 31 -8.51 -16.34 -13.85
N ARG A 32 -8.93 -16.04 -15.08
CA ARG A 32 -9.17 -14.67 -15.55
C ARG A 32 -10.36 -14.03 -14.82
N HIS A 33 -11.36 -14.83 -14.43
CA HIS A 33 -12.46 -14.40 -13.57
C HIS A 33 -11.98 -14.07 -12.14
N SER A 34 -11.22 -14.95 -11.47
CA SER A 34 -10.66 -14.68 -10.13
C SER A 34 -9.82 -13.41 -10.04
N ARG A 35 -9.04 -13.09 -11.10
CA ARG A 35 -8.25 -11.84 -11.19
C ARG A 35 -9.11 -10.57 -11.19
N VAL A 36 -10.31 -10.64 -11.77
CA VAL A 36 -11.27 -9.52 -11.76
C VAL A 36 -11.94 -9.44 -10.40
N TYR A 37 -12.31 -10.58 -9.79
CA TYR A 37 -13.03 -10.57 -8.51
C TYR A 37 -12.26 -9.89 -7.38
N ILE A 38 -10.98 -10.18 -7.17
CA ILE A 38 -10.20 -9.56 -6.07
C ILE A 38 -10.16 -8.03 -6.20
N LYS A 39 -9.89 -7.52 -7.41
CA LYS A 39 -9.80 -6.07 -7.67
C LYS A 39 -11.16 -5.40 -7.55
N THR A 40 -12.20 -6.05 -8.07
CA THR A 40 -13.57 -5.54 -8.00
C THR A 40 -14.11 -5.52 -6.58
N ILE A 41 -13.84 -6.55 -5.77
CA ILE A 41 -14.24 -6.59 -4.36
C ILE A 41 -13.58 -5.47 -3.57
N PHE A 42 -12.28 -5.21 -3.80
CA PHE A 42 -11.59 -4.09 -3.16
C PHE A 42 -12.25 -2.75 -3.48
N CYS A 43 -12.54 -2.48 -4.76
CA CYS A 43 -13.20 -1.24 -5.17
C CYS A 43 -14.62 -1.12 -4.62
N ILE A 44 -15.38 -2.22 -4.58
CA ILE A 44 -16.75 -2.24 -4.01
C ILE A 44 -16.70 -1.98 -2.51
N ALA A 45 -15.81 -2.64 -1.77
CA ALA A 45 -15.65 -2.42 -0.34
C ALA A 45 -15.20 -0.99 -0.03
N PHE A 46 -14.25 -0.45 -0.80
CA PHE A 46 -13.82 0.93 -0.67
C PHE A 46 -14.95 1.91 -0.97
N GLY A 47 -15.69 1.72 -2.08
CA GLY A 47 -16.82 2.56 -2.45
C GLY A 47 -17.96 2.51 -1.44
N ALA A 48 -18.28 1.32 -0.92
CA ALA A 48 -19.24 1.15 0.16
C ALA A 48 -18.79 1.87 1.44
N GLY A 49 -17.50 1.79 1.78
CA GLY A 49 -16.92 2.52 2.92
C GLY A 49 -17.02 4.04 2.75
N VAL A 50 -16.72 4.57 1.56
CA VAL A 50 -16.87 6.01 1.26
C VAL A 50 -18.32 6.44 1.33
N GLY A 51 -19.25 5.68 0.74
CA GLY A 51 -20.68 5.98 0.82
C GLY A 51 -21.20 5.96 2.26
N PHE A 52 -20.75 5.00 3.05
CA PHE A 52 -21.11 4.89 4.46
C PHE A 52 -20.54 6.05 5.32
N ALA A 53 -19.35 6.55 4.97
CA ALA A 53 -18.74 7.69 5.66
C ALA A 53 -19.39 9.03 5.28
N HIS A 54 -19.96 9.15 4.07
CA HIS A 54 -20.53 10.39 3.55
C HIS A 54 -21.77 10.87 4.32
N ASP A 55 -22.63 9.94 4.75
CA ASP A 55 -23.94 10.31 5.31
C ASP A 55 -23.88 10.70 6.79
N GLY A 56 -22.72 10.58 7.46
CA GLY A 56 -22.48 11.00 8.85
C GLY A 56 -23.33 10.29 9.92
N TRP A 57 -24.30 9.48 9.50
CA TRP A 57 -25.32 8.82 10.31
C TRP A 57 -24.69 7.85 11.33
N PHE A 58 -23.64 7.15 10.93
CA PHE A 58 -22.90 6.23 11.81
C PHE A 58 -21.99 6.96 12.80
N SER A 59 -21.27 7.99 12.34
CA SER A 59 -20.41 8.81 13.22
C SER A 59 -21.22 9.42 14.36
N LYS A 60 -22.42 9.95 14.07
CA LYS A 60 -23.32 10.53 15.07
C LYS A 60 -23.90 9.52 16.07
N LYS A 61 -24.12 8.26 15.66
CA LYS A 61 -24.63 7.18 16.51
C LYS A 61 -23.55 6.47 17.33
N THR A 62 -22.29 6.59 16.92
CA THR A 62 -21.13 5.94 17.57
C THR A 62 -20.23 6.93 18.33
N LYS A 63 -20.62 8.22 18.43
CA LYS A 63 -19.89 9.25 19.20
C LYS A 63 -19.56 8.85 20.65
N THR A 64 -20.30 7.92 21.25
CA THR A 64 -20.10 7.47 22.64
C THR A 64 -19.28 6.19 22.79
N VAL A 65 -18.79 5.59 21.70
CA VAL A 65 -18.03 4.33 21.73
C VAL A 65 -16.69 4.50 21.03
N ALA A 66 -15.62 4.62 21.81
CA ALA A 66 -14.23 4.67 21.33
C ALA A 66 -13.75 3.37 20.66
N PHE A 67 -14.60 2.34 20.59
CA PHE A 67 -14.25 1.01 20.11
C PHE A 67 -13.66 0.98 18.69
N PRO A 68 -14.23 1.66 17.67
CA PRO A 68 -13.66 1.64 16.32
C PRO A 68 -12.25 2.25 16.25
N VAL A 69 -11.99 3.29 17.03
CA VAL A 69 -10.68 3.96 17.11
C VAL A 69 -9.63 3.04 17.73
N ILE A 70 -9.99 2.34 18.81
CA ILE A 70 -9.11 1.37 19.45
C ILE A 70 -8.79 0.22 18.50
N VAL A 71 -9.79 -0.32 17.80
CA VAL A 71 -9.61 -1.38 16.82
C VAL A 71 -8.68 -0.93 15.68
N ASP A 72 -8.86 0.29 15.15
CA ASP A 72 -7.96 0.84 14.14
C ASP A 72 -6.51 0.93 14.63
N HIS A 73 -6.29 1.45 15.84
CA HIS A 73 -4.95 1.50 16.42
C HIS A 73 -4.31 0.12 16.62
N ILE A 74 -5.07 -0.88 17.08
CA ILE A 74 -4.58 -2.25 17.24
C ILE A 74 -4.24 -2.87 15.88
N LEU A 75 -5.12 -2.72 14.88
CA LEU A 75 -4.90 -3.29 13.55
C LEU A 75 -3.72 -2.64 12.83
N ASN A 76 -3.61 -1.31 12.88
CA ASN A 76 -2.50 -0.57 12.27
C ASN A 76 -1.17 -0.93 12.94
N SER A 77 -1.10 -0.91 14.27
CA SER A 77 0.12 -1.27 15.00
C SER A 77 0.53 -2.73 14.76
N THR A 78 -0.40 -3.68 14.87
CA THR A 78 -0.13 -5.10 14.60
C THR A 78 0.36 -5.30 13.18
N MET A 79 -0.24 -4.62 12.20
CA MET A 79 0.19 -4.72 10.81
C MET A 79 1.60 -4.16 10.60
N PHE A 80 1.97 -3.03 11.22
CA PHE A 80 3.34 -2.52 11.12
C PHE A 80 4.37 -3.43 11.81
N VAL A 81 4.03 -4.01 12.95
CA VAL A 81 4.88 -4.99 13.65
C VAL A 81 5.07 -6.24 12.78
N TYR A 82 3.97 -6.78 12.23
CA TYR A 82 4.02 -7.91 11.31
C TYR A 82 4.81 -7.59 10.04
N PHE A 83 4.59 -6.41 9.45
CA PHE A 83 5.36 -5.96 8.29
C PHE A 83 6.85 -5.90 8.60
N GLY A 84 7.23 -5.32 9.75
CA GLY A 84 8.64 -5.21 10.16
C GLY A 84 9.34 -6.56 10.30
N SER A 85 8.62 -7.63 10.67
CA SER A 85 9.20 -8.97 10.84
C SER A 85 9.42 -9.73 9.53
N ILE A 86 8.70 -9.38 8.46
CA ILE A 86 8.79 -10.04 7.15
C ILE A 86 9.72 -9.32 6.16
N ILE A 87 10.38 -8.24 6.59
CA ILE A 87 11.28 -7.47 5.72
C ILE A 87 12.52 -8.33 5.38
N PRO A 88 12.85 -8.51 4.09
CA PRO A 88 14.00 -9.29 3.65
C PRO A 88 15.30 -8.47 3.74
N TRP A 89 15.80 -8.26 4.96
CA TRP A 89 16.98 -7.42 5.21
C TRP A 89 18.23 -7.87 4.44
N ASP A 90 18.37 -9.18 4.23
CA ASP A 90 19.44 -9.82 3.46
C ASP A 90 19.41 -9.47 1.96
N GLN A 91 18.24 -9.08 1.43
CA GLN A 91 18.04 -8.76 0.01
C GLN A 91 18.26 -7.29 -0.32
N PHE A 92 18.66 -6.46 0.64
CA PHE A 92 19.00 -5.03 0.44
C PHE A 92 20.46 -4.80 0.03
N GLN A 93 21.17 -5.88 -0.25
CA GLN A 93 22.53 -5.89 -0.75
C GLN A 93 22.59 -6.55 -2.13
N PRO A 94 23.58 -6.20 -2.96
CA PRO A 94 23.69 -6.77 -4.30
C PRO A 94 23.91 -8.27 -4.22
N THR A 95 23.03 -9.04 -4.85
CA THR A 95 23.16 -10.50 -4.98
C THR A 95 23.57 -10.88 -6.41
N THR A 96 23.92 -12.14 -6.62
CA THR A 96 24.23 -12.70 -7.95
C THR A 96 23.05 -12.58 -8.92
N ILE A 97 21.81 -12.59 -8.40
CA ILE A 97 20.58 -12.50 -9.19
C ILE A 97 20.19 -11.04 -9.44
N THR A 98 20.42 -10.15 -8.46
CA THR A 98 20.01 -8.75 -8.49
C THR A 98 21.19 -7.78 -8.25
N PRO A 99 22.16 -7.68 -9.19
CA PRO A 99 23.35 -6.84 -9.02
C PRO A 99 23.04 -5.33 -8.96
N ASN A 100 21.87 -4.92 -9.45
CA ASN A 100 21.44 -3.51 -9.49
C ASN A 100 20.87 -3.03 -8.14
N ILE A 101 20.57 -3.94 -7.21
CA ILE A 101 20.05 -3.60 -5.87
C ILE A 101 21.23 -3.27 -4.98
N LYS A 102 21.71 -2.02 -5.09
CA LYS A 102 22.66 -1.43 -4.15
C LYS A 102 21.88 -0.59 -3.13
N SER A 103 22.31 -0.58 -1.88
CA SER A 103 21.62 0.18 -0.82
C SER A 103 21.48 1.66 -1.16
N TRP A 104 22.49 2.26 -1.80
CA TRP A 104 22.41 3.64 -2.31
C TRP A 104 21.38 3.82 -3.43
N THR A 105 21.28 2.88 -4.37
CA THR A 105 20.28 2.91 -5.45
C THR A 105 18.87 2.85 -4.88
N LEU A 106 18.64 2.03 -3.84
CA LEU A 106 17.35 1.96 -3.16
C LEU A 106 16.98 3.28 -2.48
N ILE A 107 17.93 3.94 -1.81
CA ILE A 107 17.72 5.27 -1.20
C ILE A 107 17.39 6.30 -2.27
N LEU A 108 18.16 6.35 -3.37
CA LEU A 108 17.92 7.27 -4.47
C LEU A 108 16.56 7.02 -5.13
N PHE A 109 16.20 5.75 -5.31
CA PHE A 109 14.89 5.37 -5.83
C PHE A 109 13.77 5.80 -4.88
N LEU A 110 13.92 5.61 -3.57
CA LEU A 110 12.98 6.10 -2.57
C LEU A 110 12.81 7.62 -2.65
N VAL A 111 13.91 8.38 -2.72
CA VAL A 111 13.84 9.86 -2.84
C VAL A 111 13.10 10.27 -4.11
N LEU A 112 13.40 9.65 -5.25
CA LEU A 112 12.67 9.88 -6.50
C LEU A 112 11.18 9.58 -6.35
N VAL A 113 10.83 8.47 -5.72
CA VAL A 113 9.43 8.09 -5.48
C VAL A 113 8.73 9.10 -4.56
N LEU A 114 9.38 9.59 -3.51
CA LEU A 114 8.79 10.58 -2.60
C LEU A 114 8.54 11.91 -3.31
N LEU A 115 9.47 12.35 -4.15
CA LEU A 115 9.36 13.62 -4.87
C LEU A 115 8.39 13.57 -6.06
N PHE A 116 8.39 12.48 -6.84
CA PHE A 116 7.69 12.45 -8.13
C PHE A 116 6.34 11.74 -8.13
N ARG A 117 6.01 10.93 -7.11
CA ARG A 117 4.81 10.08 -7.15
C ARG A 117 3.49 10.84 -6.98
N ARG A 118 3.43 11.83 -6.08
CA ARG A 118 2.19 12.54 -5.74
C ARG A 118 2.28 14.05 -5.93
N ILE A 119 3.42 14.64 -5.57
CA ILE A 119 3.59 16.10 -5.62
C ILE A 119 3.36 16.66 -7.04
N PRO A 120 3.93 16.11 -8.13
CA PRO A 120 3.76 16.70 -9.45
C PRO A 120 2.32 16.62 -9.96
N ILE A 121 1.65 15.49 -9.74
CA ILE A 121 0.28 15.28 -10.22
C ILE A 121 -0.70 16.18 -9.47
N LEU A 122 -0.57 16.34 -8.15
CA LEU A 122 -1.46 17.24 -7.39
C LEU A 122 -1.22 18.72 -7.69
N LEU A 123 0.02 19.12 -7.93
CA LEU A 123 0.31 20.50 -8.36
C LEU A 123 -0.30 20.79 -9.75
N LEU A 124 -0.26 19.80 -10.64
CA LEU A 124 -0.83 19.92 -11.99
C LEU A 124 -2.36 19.90 -11.98
N THR A 125 -2.98 19.08 -11.12
CA THR A 125 -4.44 18.96 -11.01
C THR A 125 -5.08 19.94 -10.03
N LYS A 126 -4.30 20.77 -9.33
CA LYS A 126 -4.77 21.87 -8.47
C LYS A 126 -5.93 22.69 -9.08
N PRO A 127 -5.91 23.15 -10.35
CA PRO A 127 -7.02 23.94 -10.89
C PRO A 127 -8.33 23.14 -11.05
N LEU A 128 -8.28 21.81 -11.04
CA LEU A 128 -9.45 20.94 -11.15
C LEU A 128 -10.07 20.62 -9.78
N ILE A 129 -9.33 20.83 -8.68
CA ILE A 129 -9.75 20.46 -7.33
C ILE A 129 -10.11 21.74 -6.57
N PRO A 130 -11.41 22.06 -6.39
CA PRO A 130 -11.84 23.31 -5.75
C PRO A 130 -11.47 23.39 -4.26
N ASP A 131 -11.22 22.24 -3.61
CA ASP A 131 -10.83 22.17 -2.20
C ASP A 131 -9.38 22.60 -1.94
N ILE A 132 -8.52 22.61 -2.96
CA ILE A 132 -7.09 22.97 -2.83
C ILE A 132 -6.87 24.38 -3.39
N ARG A 133 -6.90 25.36 -2.50
CA ARG A 133 -6.86 26.78 -2.87
C ARG A 133 -5.44 27.28 -3.06
N THR A 134 -4.50 26.87 -2.21
CA THR A 134 -3.10 27.33 -2.27
C THR A 134 -2.12 26.24 -2.76
N TYR A 135 -1.00 26.67 -3.36
CA TYR A 135 0.08 25.74 -3.75
C TYR A 135 0.76 25.08 -2.54
N ARG A 136 0.71 25.73 -1.36
CA ARG A 136 1.22 25.15 -0.11
C ARG A 136 0.31 24.01 0.36
N GLU A 137 -1.00 24.20 0.35
CA GLU A 137 -1.98 23.12 0.62
C GLU A 137 -1.78 21.94 -0.35
N ALA A 138 -1.56 22.22 -1.65
CA ALA A 138 -1.30 21.17 -2.64
C ALA A 138 -0.03 20.36 -2.34
N LEU A 139 1.06 21.04 -1.92
CA LEU A 139 2.29 20.39 -1.49
C LEU A 139 2.10 19.56 -0.22
N PHE A 140 1.39 20.09 0.77
CA PHE A 140 1.08 19.38 2.02
C PHE A 140 0.21 18.15 1.76
N ALA A 141 -0.84 18.29 0.96
CA ALA A 141 -1.71 17.18 0.57
C ALA A 141 -0.95 16.10 -0.23
N GLY A 142 0.03 16.51 -1.06
CA GLY A 142 0.90 15.59 -1.79
C GLY A 142 1.92 14.88 -0.92
N HIS A 143 2.43 15.56 0.10
CA HIS A 143 3.37 15.00 1.05
C HIS A 143 2.69 13.94 1.92
N PHE A 144 1.52 14.20 2.50
CA PHE A 144 0.88 13.25 3.45
C PHE A 144 0.14 12.07 2.80
N GLY A 145 0.80 11.37 1.87
CA GLY A 145 0.30 10.19 1.18
C GLY A 145 1.29 9.02 1.18
N PRO A 146 1.57 8.39 2.34
CA PRO A 146 2.52 7.28 2.42
C PRO A 146 2.12 6.09 1.54
N MET A 147 3.12 5.34 1.06
CA MET A 147 2.85 4.00 0.54
C MET A 147 2.48 3.08 1.70
N GLY A 148 1.26 2.53 1.66
CA GLY A 148 0.76 1.64 2.69
C GLY A 148 0.80 0.16 2.31
N VAL A 149 0.12 -0.64 3.13
CA VAL A 149 0.02 -2.11 3.03
C VAL A 149 -0.57 -2.59 1.71
N GLY A 150 -1.40 -1.77 1.04
CA GLY A 150 -1.92 -2.09 -0.29
C GLY A 150 -0.83 -2.33 -1.34
N ALA A 151 0.32 -1.65 -1.22
CA ALA A 151 1.46 -1.91 -2.10
C ALA A 151 2.09 -3.28 -1.85
N LEU A 152 2.15 -3.73 -0.60
CA LEU A 152 2.63 -5.06 -0.22
C LEU A 152 1.71 -6.14 -0.78
N PHE A 153 0.40 -5.95 -0.66
CA PHE A 153 -0.59 -6.85 -1.25
C PHE A 153 -0.41 -6.98 -2.76
N LEU A 154 -0.26 -5.86 -3.47
CA LEU A 154 -0.01 -5.86 -4.91
C LEU A 154 1.34 -6.47 -5.29
N ALA A 155 2.37 -6.33 -4.46
CA ALA A 155 3.67 -6.96 -4.67
C ALA A 155 3.59 -8.49 -4.55
N ILE A 156 2.85 -9.00 -3.55
CA ILE A 156 2.61 -10.44 -3.38
C ILE A 156 1.81 -10.99 -4.57
N GLU A 157 0.76 -10.30 -4.98
CA GLU A 157 -0.04 -10.70 -6.14
C GLU A 157 0.79 -10.66 -7.44
N ALA A 158 1.61 -9.63 -7.64
CA ALA A 158 2.50 -9.55 -8.80
C ALA A 158 3.49 -10.71 -8.84
N ARG A 159 4.07 -11.07 -7.69
CA ARG A 159 4.95 -12.24 -7.57
C ARG A 159 4.21 -13.55 -7.82
N ALA A 160 3.03 -13.73 -7.24
CA ALA A 160 2.20 -14.91 -7.46
C ALA A 160 1.88 -15.12 -8.96
N GLN A 161 1.56 -14.03 -9.65
CA GLN A 161 1.28 -14.08 -11.09
C GLN A 161 2.51 -14.44 -11.92
N LEU A 162 3.70 -13.96 -11.56
CA LEU A 162 4.95 -14.30 -12.24
C LEU A 162 5.43 -15.73 -11.93
N GLU A 163 5.19 -16.23 -10.72
CA GLU A 163 5.64 -17.56 -10.28
C GLU A 163 4.71 -18.70 -10.72
N THR A 164 3.39 -18.53 -10.56
CA THR A 164 2.40 -19.60 -10.74
C THR A 164 1.33 -19.28 -11.77
N GLY A 165 1.23 -18.03 -12.21
CA GLY A 165 0.10 -17.56 -13.02
C GLY A 165 -1.23 -17.52 -12.27
N THR A 166 -1.21 -17.73 -10.96
CA THR A 166 -2.37 -17.71 -10.05
C THR A 166 -2.24 -16.57 -9.04
N SER A 167 -3.24 -16.41 -8.16
CA SER A 167 -3.22 -15.42 -7.07
C SER A 167 -2.64 -15.97 -5.76
N LEU A 168 -1.99 -17.13 -5.82
CA LEU A 168 -1.29 -17.73 -4.68
C LEU A 168 0.21 -17.78 -4.98
N PRO A 169 1.06 -17.09 -4.19
CA PRO A 169 2.51 -17.17 -4.33
C PRO A 169 3.01 -18.54 -3.86
N LEU A 170 4.19 -18.94 -4.32
CA LEU A 170 4.86 -20.10 -3.72
C LEU A 170 5.37 -19.72 -2.32
N PRO A 171 5.36 -20.66 -1.33
CA PRO A 171 5.90 -20.40 0.01
C PRO A 171 7.36 -19.96 -0.02
N THR A 172 8.14 -20.50 -0.95
CA THR A 172 9.49 -20.07 -1.26
C THR A 172 9.61 -19.80 -2.75
N PRO A 173 10.05 -18.60 -3.18
CA PRO A 173 10.35 -18.34 -4.58
C PRO A 173 11.39 -19.35 -5.06
N ARG A 174 11.21 -19.89 -6.27
CA ARG A 174 12.17 -20.85 -6.84
C ARG A 174 13.53 -20.17 -6.96
N PHE A 175 14.51 -20.67 -6.21
CA PHE A 175 15.90 -20.38 -6.48
C PHE A 175 16.28 -21.07 -7.80
N PRO A 176 16.92 -20.37 -8.75
CA PRO A 176 17.50 -21.04 -9.90
C PRO A 176 18.64 -21.95 -9.39
N HIS A 177 18.35 -23.24 -9.24
CA HIS A 177 19.33 -24.26 -8.87
C HIS A 177 20.20 -24.70 -10.05
N GLU A 178 19.82 -24.34 -11.27
CA GLU A 178 20.58 -24.71 -12.46
C GLU A 178 21.62 -23.63 -12.81
N PRO A 179 22.90 -24.00 -13.00
CA PRO A 179 23.92 -23.10 -13.51
C PRO A 179 23.58 -22.75 -14.98
N GLY A 180 22.87 -21.65 -15.17
CA GLY A 180 22.43 -21.15 -16.46
C GLY A 180 22.09 -19.65 -16.40
N PRO A 181 21.88 -19.00 -17.56
CA PRO A 181 21.45 -17.60 -17.60
C PRO A 181 20.10 -17.45 -16.89
N VAL A 182 20.06 -16.59 -15.88
CA VAL A 182 18.84 -16.30 -15.11
C VAL A 182 17.82 -15.63 -16.02
N SER A 183 16.62 -16.20 -16.12
CA SER A 183 15.50 -15.62 -16.87
C SER A 183 15.11 -14.24 -16.31
N GLU A 184 14.70 -13.33 -17.20
CA GLU A 184 14.24 -11.98 -16.81
C GLU A 184 13.05 -12.05 -15.83
N ASP A 185 12.16 -13.04 -15.99
CA ASP A 185 11.04 -13.27 -15.07
C ASP A 185 11.52 -13.57 -13.65
N THR A 186 12.59 -14.37 -13.53
CA THR A 186 13.22 -14.67 -12.24
C THR A 186 13.83 -13.41 -11.64
N LYS A 187 14.57 -12.60 -12.41
CA LYS A 187 15.11 -11.33 -11.91
C LYS A 187 13.99 -10.40 -11.40
N ALA A 188 12.85 -10.34 -12.10
CA ALA A 188 11.71 -9.54 -11.69
C ALA A 188 11.10 -10.03 -10.37
N ILE A 189 10.84 -11.34 -10.23
CA ILE A 189 10.28 -11.94 -9.01
C ILE A 189 11.14 -11.61 -7.79
N TRP A 190 12.46 -11.76 -7.93
CA TRP A 190 13.44 -11.51 -6.87
C TRP A 190 13.67 -10.02 -6.57
N THR A 191 13.25 -9.12 -7.46
CA THR A 191 13.38 -7.66 -7.28
C THR A 191 12.15 -7.02 -6.65
N ILE A 192 10.94 -7.49 -6.97
CA ILE A 192 9.68 -6.84 -6.57
C ILE A 192 9.54 -6.73 -5.05
N TRP A 193 9.75 -7.83 -4.32
CA TRP A 193 9.56 -7.86 -2.87
C TRP A 193 10.49 -6.91 -2.09
N PRO A 194 11.83 -6.99 -2.23
CA PRO A 194 12.73 -6.11 -1.48
C PRO A 194 12.54 -4.63 -1.85
N VAL A 195 12.32 -4.31 -3.13
CA VAL A 195 12.11 -2.92 -3.55
C VAL A 195 10.82 -2.34 -2.94
N VAL A 196 9.72 -3.08 -2.98
CA VAL A 196 8.45 -2.59 -2.42
C VAL A 196 8.53 -2.48 -0.90
N CYS A 197 9.11 -3.48 -0.20
CA CYS A 197 9.33 -3.40 1.24
C CYS A 197 10.15 -2.17 1.63
N PHE A 198 11.24 -1.90 0.91
CA PHE A 198 12.09 -0.74 1.16
C PHE A 198 11.36 0.59 0.97
N VAL A 199 10.58 0.72 -0.13
CA VAL A 199 9.83 1.94 -0.42
C VAL A 199 8.69 2.16 0.56
N VAL A 200 7.96 1.10 0.94
CA VAL A 200 6.86 1.19 1.93
C VAL A 200 7.41 1.61 3.30
N LEU A 201 8.50 0.97 3.75
CA LEU A 201 9.17 1.31 5.00
C LEU A 201 9.66 2.77 4.98
N GLY A 202 10.45 3.12 3.98
CA GLY A 202 11.04 4.45 3.86
C GLY A 202 10.00 5.56 3.72
N SER A 203 8.94 5.32 2.94
CA SER A 203 7.84 6.28 2.78
C SER A 203 7.08 6.47 4.10
N THR A 204 6.69 5.37 4.76
CA THR A 204 6.00 5.45 6.06
C THR A 204 6.82 6.21 7.09
N MET A 205 8.13 5.93 7.17
CA MET A 205 9.04 6.64 8.08
C MET A 205 9.11 8.14 7.76
N VAL A 206 9.35 8.52 6.50
CA VAL A 206 9.49 9.95 6.14
C VAL A 206 8.20 10.73 6.44
N HIS A 207 7.04 10.19 6.08
CA HIS A 207 5.77 10.87 6.31
C HIS A 207 5.37 10.88 7.79
N GLY A 208 5.55 9.76 8.50
CA GLY A 208 5.27 9.67 9.94
C GLY A 208 6.18 10.58 10.77
N LEU A 209 7.49 10.56 10.49
CA LEU A 209 8.44 11.45 11.17
C LEU A 209 8.24 12.92 10.82
N SER A 210 7.68 13.25 9.65
CA SER A 210 7.36 14.63 9.30
C SER A 210 6.32 15.23 10.24
N LEU A 211 5.29 14.47 10.63
CA LEU A 211 4.29 14.92 11.60
C LEU A 211 4.92 15.16 12.97
N LEU A 212 5.73 14.21 13.43
CA LEU A 212 6.48 14.34 14.68
C LEU A 212 7.45 15.54 14.66
N GLY A 213 8.12 15.77 13.53
CA GLY A 213 9.02 16.90 13.35
C GLY A 213 8.30 18.26 13.38
N ILE A 214 7.11 18.34 12.78
CA ILE A 214 6.26 19.55 12.82
C ILE A 214 5.79 19.82 14.26
N SER A 215 5.31 18.79 14.96
CA SER A 215 4.91 18.84 16.38
C SER A 215 6.06 19.33 17.27
N LEU A 216 7.22 18.66 17.21
CA LEU A 216 8.40 19.00 18.01
C LEU A 216 8.96 20.39 17.68
N GLY A 217 9.00 20.75 16.40
CA GLY A 217 9.46 22.07 15.95
C GLY A 217 8.56 23.20 16.45
N SER A 218 7.24 23.00 16.42
CA SER A 218 6.28 23.94 17.00
C SER A 218 6.47 24.11 18.52
N HIS A 219 6.65 23.00 19.23
CA HIS A 219 6.87 23.01 20.67
C HIS A 219 8.16 23.77 21.07
N TYR A 220 9.24 23.63 20.29
CA TYR A 220 10.51 24.32 20.57
C TYR A 220 10.50 25.80 20.16
N MET A 221 9.78 26.17 19.10
CA MET A 221 9.69 27.57 18.62
C MET A 221 8.74 28.44 19.46
N ARG A 222 7.92 27.86 20.34
CA ARG A 222 7.03 28.61 21.25
C ARG A 222 7.76 29.08 22.50
N LYS A 223 7.65 30.39 22.80
CA LYS A 223 8.13 30.98 24.08
C LYS A 223 7.41 30.32 25.26
N GLU A 224 8.10 30.23 26.40
CA GLU A 224 7.79 29.41 27.58
C GLU A 224 6.39 29.56 28.22
N GLY A 225 5.52 30.45 27.74
CA GLY A 225 4.18 30.70 28.30
C GLY A 225 2.98 30.11 27.54
N GLU A 226 3.14 29.55 26.33
CA GLU A 226 2.03 29.01 25.50
C GLU A 226 2.20 27.54 25.09
N ARG A 227 2.98 26.76 25.86
CA ARG A 227 3.24 25.36 25.53
C ARG A 227 2.02 24.50 25.86
N ALA A 228 1.35 23.98 24.83
CA ALA A 228 0.31 22.98 24.98
C ALA A 228 0.90 21.66 25.53
N PRO A 229 0.14 20.86 26.31
CA PRO A 229 0.61 19.59 26.83
C PRO A 229 0.99 18.62 25.71
N LEU A 230 2.11 17.93 25.88
CA LEU A 230 2.80 17.09 24.88
C LEU A 230 2.02 15.86 24.37
N LEU A 231 0.79 15.64 24.82
CA LEU A 231 -0.08 14.54 24.39
C LEU A 231 -1.53 15.06 24.37
N GLY A 232 -2.06 15.31 23.17
CA GLY A 232 -3.50 15.54 22.95
C GLY A 232 -3.95 16.95 22.59
N GLY A 233 -3.08 17.97 22.54
CA GLY A 233 -3.48 19.38 22.37
C GLY A 233 -3.00 20.08 21.10
N GLU A 234 -2.71 19.37 20.01
CA GLU A 234 -2.12 19.97 18.80
C GLU A 234 -3.14 20.27 17.69
N THR A 235 -4.10 21.16 17.95
CA THR A 235 -4.91 21.77 16.87
C THR A 235 -4.21 23.00 16.26
N GLY A 236 -3.35 23.68 17.01
CA GLY A 236 -2.82 25.01 16.67
C GLY A 236 -1.82 25.10 15.52
N VAL A 237 -1.11 24.01 15.16
CA VAL A 237 -0.09 24.06 14.10
C VAL A 237 -0.69 24.03 12.70
N LEU A 238 -1.88 23.42 12.56
CA LEU A 238 -2.67 23.39 11.34
C LEU A 238 -3.78 24.46 11.34
N GLU A 239 -3.98 25.17 12.45
CA GLU A 239 -5.04 26.19 12.62
C GLU A 239 -4.88 27.38 11.66
N GLY A 240 -3.65 27.70 11.24
CA GLY A 240 -3.39 28.66 10.16
C GLY A 240 -3.69 28.15 8.74
N MET A 241 -4.09 26.89 8.58
CA MET A 241 -4.54 26.26 7.32
C MET A 241 -6.03 25.87 7.37
N VAL A 242 -6.72 26.11 8.48
CA VAL A 242 -8.17 25.96 8.59
C VAL A 242 -8.82 27.22 8.02
N TYR A 243 -9.66 27.05 6.99
CA TYR A 243 -10.53 28.13 6.52
C TYR A 243 -11.63 28.40 7.56
N GLU A 244 -11.84 29.68 7.90
CA GLU A 244 -13.15 30.15 8.35
C GLU A 244 -14.18 29.86 7.25
N GLY A 245 -15.20 29.08 7.57
CA GLY A 245 -16.30 28.78 6.65
C GLY A 245 -16.52 27.29 6.41
N GLY A 246 -16.67 26.52 7.48
CA GLY A 246 -17.17 25.15 7.43
C GLY A 246 -17.58 24.73 8.82
N GLY A 247 -18.86 24.83 9.15
CA GLY A 247 -19.43 24.53 10.46
C GLY A 247 -19.30 23.05 10.84
N GLY A 248 -18.10 22.64 11.24
CA GLY A 248 -17.84 21.44 12.01
C GLY A 248 -17.49 21.87 13.43
N GLU A 249 -18.48 21.88 14.32
CA GLU A 249 -18.28 22.10 15.75
C GLU A 249 -17.28 21.05 16.26
N SER A 250 -16.06 21.48 16.57
CA SER A 250 -15.15 20.72 17.43
C SER A 250 -15.78 20.63 18.82
N GLU A 251 -15.87 19.40 19.33
CA GLU A 251 -16.53 19.05 20.58
C GLU A 251 -15.94 19.82 21.78
N PRO A 252 -16.76 20.23 22.78
CA PRO A 252 -16.23 20.85 23.98
C PRO A 252 -15.49 19.82 24.85
N GLU A 253 -14.28 20.16 25.27
CA GLU A 253 -13.52 19.42 26.29
C GLU A 253 -14.33 19.38 27.60
N VAL A 254 -14.62 18.17 28.08
CA VAL A 254 -15.02 17.95 29.48
C VAL A 254 -13.77 18.11 30.34
N SER A 255 -13.53 19.33 30.80
CA SER A 255 -12.59 19.61 31.89
C SER A 255 -13.21 19.13 33.20
N GLY A 256 -12.66 18.06 33.76
CA GLY A 256 -12.90 17.68 35.14
C GLY A 256 -12.14 18.64 36.05
N SER A 257 -12.86 19.45 36.81
CA SER A 257 -12.34 20.12 38.00
C SER A 257 -12.95 19.44 39.23
N GLU A 258 -12.13 18.71 39.98
CA GLU A 258 -12.42 18.42 41.39
C GLU A 258 -12.27 19.73 42.19
N ALA A 259 -13.27 20.10 42.98
CA ALA A 259 -13.10 20.85 44.22
C ALA A 259 -14.39 20.79 45.07
N GLU A 260 -14.20 20.33 46.32
CA GLU A 260 -15.11 20.15 47.46
C GLU A 260 -16.12 18.99 47.47
#